data_AF-A0A835GKA6-F1
#
_entry.id   AF-A0A835GKA6-F1
#
_cell.length_a   1.000
_cell.length_b   1.000
_cell.length_c   1.000
_cell.angle_alpha   90.00
_cell.angle_beta   90.00
_cell.angle_gamma   90.00
#
_symmetry.space_group_name_H-M   'P 1'
#
loop_
_entity.id
_entity.type
_entity.pdbx_description
1 polymer ?
#
loop_
_entity_poly.entity_id
_entity_poly.type
_entity_poly.pdbx_seq_one_letter_code
_entity_poly.pdbx_strand_id
1 'polypeptide(L)'
;CLTRLYLSGYYSLWCQKIIYEDTPLERVVVSRVWLYYMIKVLDLLDTIFFVLRKKFNQVSFLHVYHHLGMCLLGFIGTKYVPGGHGIMLGFINSMVHAVMYSYYLISIVRPQWVRQWWKKYITQLQILQFVILILHFGHVLFEPSCEYPKWVSFMFLPHNIFILFLFSDFYIKEYILKKNKNKAK
;
A
#
# COMPACT_ATOMS: atom_id res chain seq x y z
N CYS A 1 2.36 15.03 -6.57
CA CYS A 1 1.01 14.52 -6.31
C CYS A 1 0.22 15.52 -5.46
N LEU A 2 0.52 15.65 -4.15
CA LEU A 2 -0.24 16.50 -3.23
C LEU A 2 -0.39 17.97 -3.67
N THR A 3 0.71 18.64 -3.98
CA THR A 3 0.73 20.09 -4.32
C THR A 3 0.08 20.41 -5.65
N ARG A 4 0.26 19.54 -6.65
CA ARG A 4 -0.20 19.78 -8.04
C ARG A 4 -1.62 19.29 -8.32
N LEU A 5 -2.12 18.33 -7.54
CA LEU A 5 -3.45 17.76 -7.72
C LEU A 5 -4.41 18.24 -6.64
N TYR A 6 -4.08 18.01 -5.37
CA TYR A 6 -5.02 18.25 -4.27
C TYR A 6 -4.99 19.70 -3.76
N LEU A 7 -3.80 20.27 -3.51
CA LEU A 7 -3.70 21.64 -2.99
C LEU A 7 -4.05 22.72 -4.03
N SER A 8 -3.92 22.40 -5.32
CA SER A 8 -4.38 23.28 -6.40
C SER A 8 -5.89 23.24 -6.60
N GLY A 9 -6.62 22.35 -5.90
CA GLY A 9 -8.04 22.11 -6.11
C GLY A 9 -8.37 21.37 -7.42
N TYR A 10 -7.36 20.86 -8.13
CA TYR A 10 -7.58 20.10 -9.36
C TYR A 10 -8.27 18.75 -9.08
N TYR A 11 -7.88 18.11 -7.96
CA TYR A 11 -8.45 16.86 -7.46
C TYR A 11 -9.10 17.08 -6.09
N SER A 12 -10.27 16.47 -5.89
CA SER A 12 -10.94 16.42 -4.59
C SER A 12 -10.43 15.26 -3.73
N LEU A 13 -10.20 15.53 -2.46
CA LEU A 13 -9.92 14.49 -1.46
C LEU A 13 -11.17 13.68 -1.08
N TRP A 14 -12.36 14.24 -1.31
CA TRP A 14 -13.63 13.64 -0.92
C TRP A 14 -14.07 12.55 -1.90
N CYS A 15 -14.25 12.94 -3.16
CA CYS A 15 -14.52 12.01 -4.26
C CYS A 15 -13.90 12.61 -5.52
N GLN A 16 -13.06 11.82 -6.19
CA GLN A 16 -12.45 12.22 -7.44
C GLN A 16 -12.80 11.25 -8.56
N LYS A 17 -13.47 11.76 -9.60
CA LYS A 17 -13.72 11.01 -10.82
C LYS A 17 -12.47 10.85 -11.67
N ILE A 18 -12.53 9.92 -12.62
CA ILE A 18 -11.49 9.75 -13.62
C ILE A 18 -11.68 10.82 -14.70
N ILE A 19 -10.60 11.54 -15.01
CA ILE A 19 -10.56 12.54 -16.07
C ILE A 19 -9.95 11.83 -17.29
N TYR A 20 -10.69 11.75 -18.39
CA TYR A 20 -10.25 11.07 -19.62
C TYR A 20 -9.72 12.06 -20.66
N GLU A 21 -9.87 13.34 -20.39
CA GLU A 21 -9.40 14.43 -21.23
C GLU A 21 -7.87 14.43 -21.32
N ASP A 22 -7.39 14.55 -22.56
CA ASP A 22 -5.97 14.53 -22.85
C ASP A 22 -5.31 15.87 -22.53
N THR A 23 -4.99 16.07 -21.25
CA THR A 23 -4.29 17.26 -20.75
C THR A 23 -2.85 16.93 -20.36
N PRO A 24 -1.92 17.91 -20.40
CA PRO A 24 -0.55 17.69 -19.93
C PRO A 24 -0.47 17.16 -18.49
N LEU A 25 -1.41 17.57 -17.62
CA LEU A 25 -1.46 17.13 -16.24
C LEU A 25 -1.94 15.67 -16.12
N GLU A 26 -3.00 15.30 -16.85
CA GLU A 26 -3.49 13.92 -16.86
C GLU A 26 -2.49 12.94 -17.49
N ARG A 27 -1.75 13.34 -18.54
CA ARG A 27 -0.64 12.51 -19.06
C ARG A 27 0.42 12.22 -17.99
N VAL A 28 0.75 13.21 -17.16
CA VAL A 28 1.66 13.02 -16.03
C VAL A 28 1.04 12.08 -15.00
N VAL A 29 -0.24 12.23 -14.67
CA VAL A 29 -0.97 11.36 -13.76
C VAL A 29 -0.91 9.91 -14.22
N VAL A 30 -1.31 9.63 -15.47
CA VAL A 30 -1.28 8.29 -16.08
C VAL A 30 0.13 7.71 -16.06
N SER A 31 1.14 8.52 -16.42
CA SER A 31 2.56 8.11 -16.34
C SER A 31 2.98 7.73 -14.92
N ARG A 32 2.52 8.45 -13.89
CA ARG A 32 2.80 8.12 -12.48
C ARG A 32 2.07 6.86 -12.02
N VAL A 33 0.83 6.64 -12.46
CA VAL A 33 0.09 5.39 -12.19
C VAL A 33 0.83 4.20 -12.81
N TRP A 34 1.26 4.34 -14.06
CA TRP A 34 2.05 3.31 -14.73
C TRP A 34 3.38 3.03 -14.02
N LEU A 35 4.11 4.07 -13.63
CA LEU A 35 5.35 3.93 -12.87
C LEU A 35 5.12 3.22 -11.53
N TYR A 36 4.04 3.57 -10.82
CA TYR A 36 3.66 2.90 -9.58
C TYR A 36 3.41 1.40 -9.80
N TYR A 37 2.71 1.02 -10.88
CA TYR A 37 2.53 -0.38 -11.23
C TYR A 37 3.85 -1.09 -11.51
N MET A 38 4.75 -0.47 -12.27
CA MET A 38 6.08 -1.04 -12.52
C MET A 38 6.86 -1.26 -11.22
N ILE A 39 6.75 -0.35 -10.25
CA ILE A 39 7.33 -0.53 -8.92
C ILE A 39 6.73 -1.77 -8.24
N LYS A 40 5.42 -1.98 -8.29
CA LYS A 40 4.80 -3.20 -7.71
C LYS A 40 5.30 -4.49 -8.37
N VAL A 41 5.57 -4.47 -9.68
CA VAL A 41 6.19 -5.60 -10.37
C VAL A 41 7.63 -5.81 -9.89
N LEU A 42 8.40 -4.74 -9.70
CA LEU A 42 9.76 -4.81 -9.14
C LEU A 42 9.77 -5.29 -7.69
N ASP A 43 8.75 -4.98 -6.88
CA ASP A 43 8.61 -5.47 -5.51
C ASP A 43 8.54 -7.02 -5.46
N LEU A 44 8.22 -7.71 -6.57
CA LEU A 44 8.30 -9.18 -6.64
C LEU A 44 9.73 -9.71 -6.48
N LEU A 45 10.74 -8.89 -6.79
CA LEU A 45 12.15 -9.23 -6.59
C LEU A 45 12.47 -9.48 -5.12
N ASP A 46 11.73 -8.91 -4.16
CA ASP A 46 11.91 -9.19 -2.72
C ASP A 46 11.76 -10.70 -2.45
N THR A 47 10.79 -11.33 -3.09
CA THR A 47 10.54 -12.77 -2.96
C THR A 47 11.72 -13.56 -3.54
N ILE A 48 12.25 -13.14 -4.70
CA ILE A 48 13.43 -13.76 -5.32
C ILE A 48 14.64 -13.65 -4.38
N PHE A 49 14.90 -12.48 -3.80
CA PHE A 49 15.99 -12.29 -2.85
C PHE A 49 15.82 -13.13 -1.58
N PHE A 50 14.60 -13.29 -1.05
CA PHE A 50 14.36 -14.15 0.11
C PHE A 50 14.64 -15.62 -0.19
N VAL A 51 14.23 -16.10 -1.36
CA VAL A 51 14.51 -17.49 -1.80
C VAL A 51 16.01 -17.69 -2.02
N LEU A 52 16.68 -16.79 -2.74
CA LEU A 52 18.12 -16.87 -3.00
C LEU A 52 18.96 -16.82 -1.70
N ARG A 53 18.52 -16.04 -0.71
CA ARG A 53 19.16 -15.97 0.63
C ARG A 53 18.77 -17.12 1.56
N LYS A 54 17.96 -18.08 1.09
CA LYS A 54 17.40 -19.20 1.88
C LYS A 54 16.66 -18.72 3.15
N LYS A 55 16.00 -17.56 3.09
CA LYS A 55 15.21 -16.96 4.18
C LYS A 55 13.72 -17.27 4.01
N PHE A 56 13.36 -18.55 3.93
CA PHE A 56 11.98 -18.99 3.70
C PHE A 56 10.98 -18.50 4.76
N ASN A 57 11.44 -18.23 5.99
CA ASN A 57 10.61 -17.64 7.04
C ASN A 57 10.07 -16.23 6.68
N GLN A 58 10.67 -15.55 5.69
CA GLN A 58 10.21 -14.24 5.20
C GLN A 58 9.16 -14.37 4.09
N VAL A 59 9.12 -15.50 3.38
CA VAL A 59 8.13 -15.80 2.34
C VAL A 59 6.85 -16.35 3.00
N SER A 60 6.21 -15.51 3.81
CA SER A 60 4.97 -15.85 4.48
C SER A 60 3.77 -15.82 3.52
N PHE A 61 2.66 -16.44 3.92
CA PHE A 61 1.38 -16.32 3.19
C PHE A 61 0.97 -14.85 3.00
N LEU A 62 1.12 -14.02 4.05
CA LEU A 62 0.85 -12.59 4.00
C LEU A 62 1.68 -11.91 2.89
N HIS A 63 2.98 -12.22 2.82
CA HIS A 63 3.88 -11.65 1.81
C HIS A 63 3.41 -12.01 0.40
N VAL A 64 3.26 -13.30 0.11
CA VAL A 64 2.92 -13.77 -1.24
C VAL A 64 1.54 -13.27 -1.67
N TYR A 65 0.53 -13.37 -0.80
CA TYR A 65 -0.82 -12.89 -1.08
C TYR A 65 -0.84 -11.38 -1.36
N HIS A 66 -0.13 -10.59 -0.57
CA HIS A 66 -0.02 -9.14 -0.77
C HIS A 66 0.63 -8.79 -2.11
N HIS A 67 1.83 -9.33 -2.38
CA HIS A 67 2.58 -8.98 -3.58
C HIS A 67 1.86 -9.42 -4.86
N LEU A 68 1.23 -10.60 -4.87
CA LEU A 68 0.40 -11.05 -5.98
C LEU A 68 -0.84 -10.17 -6.16
N GLY A 69 -1.57 -9.89 -5.08
CA GLY A 69 -2.76 -9.05 -5.12
C GLY A 69 -2.47 -7.63 -5.61
N MET A 70 -1.38 -7.01 -5.13
CA MET A 70 -0.95 -5.68 -5.57
C MET A 70 -0.54 -5.64 -7.04
N CYS A 71 0.07 -6.71 -7.57
CA CYS A 71 0.39 -6.79 -9.00
C CYS A 71 -0.88 -6.93 -9.85
N LEU A 72 -1.80 -7.81 -9.48
CA LEU A 72 -3.05 -8.04 -10.23
C LEU A 72 -3.97 -6.82 -10.18
N LEU A 73 -4.24 -6.29 -8.99
CA LEU A 73 -5.06 -5.08 -8.82
C LEU A 73 -4.38 -3.85 -9.40
N GLY A 74 -3.05 -3.75 -9.32
CA GLY A 74 -2.28 -2.70 -9.95
C GLY A 74 -2.37 -2.71 -11.47
N PHE A 75 -2.35 -3.89 -12.09
CA PHE A 75 -2.54 -4.04 -13.54
C PHE A 75 -3.95 -3.59 -13.96
N ILE A 76 -4.98 -4.08 -13.26
CA ILE A 76 -6.38 -3.71 -13.52
C ILE A 76 -6.57 -2.19 -13.34
N GLY A 77 -6.04 -1.63 -12.24
CA GLY A 77 -6.10 -0.20 -11.96
C GLY A 77 -5.44 0.63 -13.07
N THR A 78 -4.23 0.25 -13.48
CA THR A 78 -3.48 0.97 -14.53
C THR A 78 -4.14 0.83 -15.89
N LYS A 79 -4.74 -0.31 -16.20
CA LYS A 79 -5.34 -0.56 -17.52
C LYS A 79 -6.70 0.11 -17.70
N TYR A 80 -7.55 0.08 -16.68
CA TYR A 80 -8.95 0.45 -16.80
C TYR A 80 -9.30 1.77 -16.10
N VAL A 81 -8.57 2.13 -15.05
CA VAL A 81 -8.86 3.32 -14.23
C VAL A 81 -7.58 4.08 -13.88
N PRO A 82 -6.81 4.58 -14.87
CA PRO A 82 -5.52 5.21 -14.65
C PRO A 82 -5.65 6.65 -14.11
N GLY A 83 -6.32 6.83 -12.98
CA GLY A 83 -6.44 8.12 -12.33
C GLY A 83 -7.55 8.19 -11.29
N GLY A 84 -7.98 9.42 -11.00
CA GLY A 84 -9.08 9.70 -10.07
C GLY A 84 -8.81 9.32 -8.60
N HIS A 85 -9.84 8.82 -7.92
CA HIS A 85 -9.80 8.49 -6.48
C HIS A 85 -8.68 7.51 -6.11
N GLY A 86 -8.30 6.62 -7.04
CA GLY A 86 -7.26 5.61 -6.85
C GLY A 86 -5.85 6.15 -6.65
N ILE A 87 -5.55 7.39 -7.06
CA ILE A 87 -4.20 7.97 -6.92
C ILE A 87 -3.79 8.12 -5.45
N MET A 88 -4.75 8.36 -4.56
CA MET A 88 -4.48 8.45 -3.13
C MET A 88 -3.90 7.15 -2.58
N LEU A 89 -4.35 6.00 -3.10
CA LEU A 89 -3.77 4.70 -2.75
C LEU A 89 -2.29 4.64 -3.10
N GLY A 90 -1.95 4.96 -4.35
CA GLY A 90 -0.57 4.95 -4.82
C GLY A 90 0.31 5.89 -4.01
N PHE A 91 -0.21 7.07 -3.66
CA PHE A 91 0.50 8.06 -2.86
C PHE A 91 0.79 7.58 -1.42
N ILE A 92 -0.25 7.15 -0.68
CA ILE A 92 -0.08 6.68 0.71
C ILE A 92 0.80 5.43 0.73
N ASN A 93 0.56 4.47 -0.16
CA ASN A 93 1.36 3.24 -0.23
C ASN A 93 2.84 3.56 -0.50
N SER A 94 3.13 4.44 -1.47
CA SER A 94 4.51 4.82 -1.79
C SER A 94 5.21 5.51 -0.62
N MET A 95 4.50 6.34 0.15
CA MET A 95 5.04 6.98 1.33
C MET A 95 5.44 5.97 2.42
N VAL A 96 4.56 5.02 2.72
CA VAL A 96 4.86 3.98 3.73
C VAL A 96 5.93 3.01 3.23
N HIS A 97 5.91 2.64 1.95
CA HIS A 97 6.96 1.82 1.34
C HIS A 97 8.31 2.53 1.35
N ALA A 98 8.37 3.84 1.14
CA ALA A 98 9.62 4.59 1.25
C ALA A 98 10.21 4.46 2.66
N VAL A 99 9.39 4.54 3.72
CA VAL A 99 9.82 4.33 5.12
C VAL A 99 10.28 2.88 5.34
N MET A 100 9.51 1.90 4.86
CA MET A 100 9.79 0.48 5.03
C MET A 100 11.09 0.05 4.32
N TYR A 101 11.28 0.43 3.05
CA TYR A 101 12.50 0.13 2.30
C TYR A 101 13.71 0.91 2.82
N SER A 102 13.53 2.13 3.33
CA SER A 102 14.61 2.85 4.03
C SER A 102 15.09 2.07 5.26
N TYR A 103 14.16 1.50 6.04
CA TYR A 103 14.51 0.63 7.16
C TYR A 103 15.27 -0.63 6.69
N TYR A 104 14.82 -1.29 5.62
CA TYR A 104 15.54 -2.45 5.08
C TYR A 104 16.95 -2.09 4.59
N LEU A 105 17.11 -0.97 3.88
CA LEU A 105 18.42 -0.49 3.43
C LEU A 105 19.37 -0.26 4.61
N ILE A 106 18.91 0.48 5.64
CA ILE A 106 19.75 0.75 6.82
C ILE A 106 20.08 -0.56 7.56
N SER A 107 19.15 -1.51 7.64
CA SER A 107 19.40 -2.82 8.29
C SER A 107 20.48 -3.64 7.60
N ILE A 108 20.72 -3.42 6.31
CA ILE A 108 21.74 -4.09 5.52
C ILE A 108 23.08 -3.34 5.63
N VAL A 109 23.07 -2.01 5.45
CA VAL A 109 24.30 -1.20 5.36
C VAL A 109 24.91 -0.88 6.73
N ARG A 110 24.07 -0.56 7.73
CA ARG A 110 24.48 -0.18 9.09
C ARG A 110 23.59 -0.86 10.13
N PRO A 111 23.71 -2.20 10.31
CA PRO A 111 22.87 -2.95 11.24
C PRO A 111 22.94 -2.41 12.68
N GLN A 112 24.07 -1.84 13.10
CA GLN A 112 24.24 -1.22 14.43
C GLN A 112 23.33 0.01 14.67
N TRP A 113 22.81 0.66 13.63
CA TRP A 113 21.92 1.81 13.77
C TRP A 113 20.44 1.40 13.90
N VAL A 114 20.11 0.19 13.49
CA VAL A 114 18.73 -0.29 13.49
C VAL A 114 18.34 -0.81 14.87
N ARG A 115 17.33 -0.16 15.45
CA ARG A 115 16.75 -0.60 16.73
C ARG A 115 15.55 -1.49 16.49
N GLN A 116 15.45 -2.59 17.24
CA GLN A 116 14.37 -3.58 17.08
C GLN A 116 12.95 -3.00 17.28
N TRP A 117 12.82 -1.92 18.05
CA TRP A 117 11.53 -1.27 18.26
C TRP A 117 11.02 -0.53 17.02
N TRP A 118 11.88 -0.12 16.07
CA TRP A 118 11.47 0.55 14.83
C TRP A 118 10.54 -0.33 14.00
N LYS A 119 10.82 -1.64 13.96
CA LYS A 119 10.00 -2.63 13.25
C LYS A 119 8.53 -2.58 13.69
N LYS A 120 8.29 -2.36 14.99
CA LYS A 120 6.93 -2.23 15.55
C LYS A 120 6.22 -0.99 14.99
N TYR A 121 6.88 0.17 14.99
CA TYR A 121 6.29 1.42 14.49
C TYR A 121 6.04 1.37 12.98
N ILE A 122 6.92 0.72 12.21
CA ILE A 122 6.70 0.49 10.77
C ILE A 122 5.46 -0.38 10.56
N THR A 123 5.30 -1.45 11.35
CA THR A 123 4.11 -2.32 11.27
C THR A 123 2.83 -1.53 11.62
N GLN A 124 2.88 -0.66 12.64
CA GLN A 124 1.75 0.21 13.01
C GLN A 124 1.41 1.21 11.91
N LEU A 125 2.42 1.76 11.24
CA LEU A 125 2.23 2.66 10.10
C LEU A 125 1.55 1.95 8.93
N GLN A 126 1.93 0.70 8.63
CA GLN A 126 1.28 -0.12 7.60
C GLN A 126 -0.18 -0.41 7.94
N ILE A 127 -0.49 -0.78 9.19
CA ILE A 127 -1.87 -0.97 9.67
C ILE A 127 -2.69 0.30 9.51
N LEU A 128 -2.13 1.45 9.92
CA LEU A 128 -2.77 2.75 9.78
C LEU A 128 -3.06 3.10 8.32
N GLN A 129 -2.13 2.82 7.41
CA GLN A 129 -2.37 2.96 5.97
C GLN A 129 -3.60 2.17 5.52
N PHE A 130 -3.71 0.89 5.88
CA PHE A 130 -4.85 0.07 5.44
C PHE A 130 -6.18 0.58 5.99
N VAL A 131 -6.21 1.05 7.24
CA VAL A 131 -7.41 1.68 7.83
C VAL A 131 -7.81 2.92 7.04
N ILE A 132 -6.85 3.81 6.74
CA ILE A 132 -7.12 5.03 5.96
C ILE A 132 -7.63 4.67 4.56
N LEU A 133 -7.02 3.69 3.89
CA LEU A 133 -7.45 3.26 2.56
C LEU A 133 -8.85 2.63 2.58
N ILE A 134 -9.19 1.82 3.58
CA ILE A 134 -10.52 1.24 3.73
C ILE A 134 -11.57 2.35 3.89
N LEU A 135 -11.31 3.35 4.71
CA LEU A 135 -12.21 4.50 4.86
C LEU A 135 -12.33 5.29 3.54
N HIS A 136 -11.21 5.56 2.89
CA HIS A 136 -11.15 6.31 1.63
C HIS A 136 -11.93 5.64 0.50
N PHE A 137 -11.77 4.32 0.30
CA PHE A 137 -12.51 3.59 -0.73
C PHE A 137 -13.93 3.19 -0.30
N GLY A 138 -14.16 3.02 1.00
CA GLY A 138 -15.46 2.73 1.59
C GLY A 138 -16.42 3.89 1.36
N HIS A 139 -15.95 5.12 1.57
CA HIS A 139 -16.73 6.34 1.35
C HIS A 139 -17.38 6.42 -0.05
N VAL A 140 -16.66 6.02 -1.09
CA VAL A 140 -17.17 6.00 -2.49
C VAL A 140 -18.43 5.15 -2.65
N LEU A 141 -18.59 4.08 -1.87
CA LEU A 141 -19.76 3.21 -1.96
C LEU A 141 -21.01 3.87 -1.36
N PHE A 142 -20.83 4.71 -0.34
CA PHE A 142 -21.91 5.37 0.39
C PHE A 142 -22.27 6.76 -0.15
N GLU A 143 -21.40 7.38 -0.95
CA GLU A 143 -21.64 8.67 -1.59
C GLU A 143 -22.34 8.48 -2.95
N PRO A 144 -23.64 8.82 -3.10
CA PRO A 144 -24.37 8.63 -4.36
C PRO A 144 -23.91 9.61 -5.44
N SER A 145 -23.41 10.79 -5.06
CA SER A 145 -22.93 11.82 -5.98
C SER A 145 -21.55 11.52 -6.58
N CYS A 146 -20.87 10.46 -6.11
CA CYS A 146 -19.52 10.14 -6.54
C CYS A 146 -19.51 9.39 -7.88
N GLU A 147 -19.02 10.06 -8.93
CA GLU A 147 -18.87 9.51 -10.29
C GLU A 147 -17.68 8.55 -10.43
N TYR A 148 -16.93 8.26 -9.36
CA TYR A 148 -15.86 7.27 -9.41
C TYR A 148 -16.43 5.84 -9.55
N PRO A 149 -15.87 4.99 -10.44
CA PRO A 149 -16.39 3.66 -10.66
C PRO A 149 -16.41 2.80 -9.39
N LYS A 150 -17.63 2.52 -8.89
CA LYS A 150 -17.84 1.76 -7.64
C LYS A 150 -17.31 0.33 -7.69
N TRP A 151 -17.24 -0.27 -8.88
CA TRP A 151 -16.65 -1.61 -9.07
C TRP A 151 -15.19 -1.66 -8.61
N VAL A 152 -14.45 -0.55 -8.71
CA VAL A 152 -13.07 -0.47 -8.21
C VAL A 152 -13.07 -0.64 -6.69
N SER A 153 -13.94 0.06 -5.96
CA SER A 153 -14.07 -0.11 -4.50
C SER A 153 -14.45 -1.55 -4.14
N PHE A 154 -15.34 -2.21 -4.90
CA PHE A 154 -15.68 -3.62 -4.69
C PHE A 154 -14.50 -4.59 -4.87
N MET A 155 -13.49 -4.23 -5.67
CA MET A 155 -12.27 -5.04 -5.82
C MET A 155 -11.22 -4.73 -4.76
N PHE A 156 -10.99 -3.45 -4.48
CA PHE A 156 -9.91 -3.00 -3.57
C PHE A 156 -10.27 -3.18 -2.09
N LEU A 157 -11.53 -2.98 -1.69
CA LEU A 157 -11.93 -3.09 -0.28
C LEU A 157 -11.72 -4.50 0.31
N PRO A 158 -12.18 -5.59 -0.33
CA PRO A 158 -11.96 -6.94 0.20
C PRO A 158 -10.47 -7.26 0.37
N HIS A 159 -9.63 -6.86 -0.59
CA HIS A 159 -8.19 -7.05 -0.51
C HIS A 159 -7.58 -6.27 0.68
N ASN A 160 -7.92 -4.99 0.83
CA ASN A 160 -7.41 -4.17 1.94
C ASN A 160 -7.88 -4.69 3.31
N ILE A 161 -9.14 -5.12 3.44
CA ILE A 161 -9.68 -5.71 4.68
C ILE A 161 -8.94 -7.00 5.03
N PHE A 162 -8.72 -7.88 4.04
CA PHE A 162 -8.03 -9.14 4.27
C PHE A 162 -6.56 -8.93 4.66
N ILE A 163 -5.87 -8.00 4.00
CA ILE A 163 -4.50 -7.63 4.38
C ILE A 163 -4.45 -7.00 5.77
N LEU A 164 -5.39 -6.12 6.12
CA LEU A 164 -5.49 -5.55 7.46
C LEU A 164 -5.65 -6.64 8.53
N PHE A 165 -6.49 -7.64 8.27
CA PHE A 165 -6.65 -8.80 9.16
C PHE A 165 -5.32 -9.54 9.35
N LEU A 166 -4.62 -9.88 8.25
CA LEU A 166 -3.34 -10.58 8.32
C LEU A 166 -2.24 -9.78 9.02
N PHE A 167 -2.16 -8.46 8.80
CA PHE A 167 -1.21 -7.59 9.51
C PHE A 167 -1.54 -7.46 11.00
N SER A 168 -2.82 -7.42 11.34
CA SER A 168 -3.28 -7.38 12.73
C SER A 168 -2.96 -8.68 13.46
N ASP A 169 -3.20 -9.82 12.82
CA ASP A 169 -2.82 -11.15 13.33
C ASP A 169 -1.30 -11.26 13.55
N PHE A 170 -0.50 -10.84 12.55
CA PHE A 170 0.96 -10.77 12.67
C PHE A 170 1.40 -9.89 13.84
N TYR A 171 0.79 -8.71 14.00
CA TYR A 171 1.13 -7.76 15.06
C TYR A 171 0.81 -8.33 16.46
N ILE A 172 -0.36 -8.95 16.63
CA ILE A 172 -0.77 -9.58 17.90
C ILE A 172 0.20 -10.71 18.26
N LYS A 173 0.50 -11.60 17.32
CA LYS A 173 1.41 -12.73 17.54
C LYS A 173 2.82 -12.29 17.89
N GLU A 174 3.40 -11.37 17.13
CA GLU A 174 4.81 -11.00 17.28
C GLU A 174 5.06 -10.03 18.44
N TYR A 175 4.14 -9.09 18.73
CA TYR A 175 4.41 -8.01 19.69
C TYR A 175 3.59 -8.08 20.98
N ILE A 176 2.41 -8.70 20.97
CA ILE A 176 1.56 -8.80 22.18
C ILE A 176 1.81 -10.15 22.86
N LEU A 177 1.55 -11.26 22.17
CA LEU A 177 1.63 -12.60 22.74
C LEU A 177 3.06 -12.97 23.15
N LYS A 178 4.05 -12.69 22.30
CA LYS A 178 5.48 -12.93 22.60
C LYS A 178 5.99 -12.10 23.78
N LYS A 179 5.56 -10.84 23.89
CA LYS A 179 5.90 -9.96 25.01
C LYS A 179 5.31 -10.49 26.33
N ASN A 180 4.07 -10.99 26.31
CA ASN A 180 3.43 -11.56 27.49
C ASN A 180 4.13 -12.86 27.93
N LYS A 181 4.53 -13.72 26.98
CA LYS A 181 5.34 -14.92 27.28
C LYS A 181 6.70 -14.58 27.91
N ASN A 182 7.36 -13.53 27.44
CA ASN A 182 8.65 -13.09 27.99
C ASN A 182 8.51 -12.40 29.36
N LYS A 183 7.32 -11.89 29.71
CA LYS A 183 7.02 -11.34 31.04
C LYS A 183 6.62 -12.42 32.06
N ALA A 184 6.11 -13.55 31.58
CA ALA A 184 5.67 -14.67 32.40
C ALA A 184 6.78 -15.71 32.67
N LYS A 185 7.91 -15.59 31.98
CA LYS A 185 9.17 -16.28 32.29
C LYS A 185 10.04 -15.38 33.15
#